data_AF-R6T9U0-F1
#
_entry.id   AF-R6T9U0-F1
#
_cell.length_a   1.000
_cell.length_b   1.000
_cell.length_c   1.000
_cell.angle_alpha   90.00
_cell.angle_beta   90.00
_cell.angle_gamma   90.00
#
_symmetry.space_group_name_H-M   'P 1'
#
loop_
_entity.id
_entity.type
_entity.pdbx_description
1 polymer ?
#
loop_
_entity_poly.entity_id
_entity_poly.type
_entity_poly.pdbx_seq_one_letter_code
_entity_poly.pdbx_strand_id
1 'polypeptide(L)'
;MEWCAAMCKKYGFDAARIAHVGLCLDDPDAPAAHLAAGGFKRYAVDGATIASTYVKTDSPERLPLDAILSCLRQRREAEGYSLWIFAVTDPVHRTTDLYRIDRTGTLREHYDHIVSRTKEIQPRMSRMLAHARGEETTAETKTGVSAGTSAENSD
;
A
#
# COMPACT_ATOMS: atom_id res chain seq x y z
N MET A 1 -14.35 2.84 -26.60
CA MET A 1 -15.62 2.65 -25.87
C MET A 1 -16.79 2.35 -26.81
N GLU A 2 -16.89 2.98 -27.98
CA GLU A 2 -17.98 2.75 -28.95
C GLU A 2 -18.14 1.29 -29.41
N TRP A 3 -17.05 0.56 -29.61
CA TRP A 3 -17.12 -0.84 -30.05
C TRP A 3 -17.86 -1.76 -29.05
N CYS A 4 -17.55 -1.69 -27.76
CA CYS A 4 -18.25 -2.51 -26.75
C CYS A 4 -19.74 -2.16 -26.67
N ALA A 5 -20.09 -0.87 -26.69
CA ALA A 5 -21.49 -0.44 -26.67
C ALA A 5 -22.25 -0.93 -27.92
N ALA A 6 -21.62 -0.87 -29.10
CA ALA A 6 -22.19 -1.39 -30.35
C ALA A 6 -22.39 -2.91 -30.31
N MET A 7 -21.44 -3.67 -29.76
CA MET A 7 -21.58 -5.12 -29.59
C MET A 7 -22.68 -5.46 -28.58
N CYS A 8 -22.76 -4.77 -27.44
CA CYS A 8 -23.82 -4.99 -26.46
C CYS A 8 -25.20 -4.76 -27.09
N LYS A 9 -25.37 -3.66 -27.83
CA LYS A 9 -26.62 -3.38 -28.56
C LYS A 9 -26.93 -4.44 -29.62
N LYS A 10 -25.93 -4.88 -30.40
CA LYS A 10 -26.10 -5.87 -31.46
C LYS A 10 -26.55 -7.23 -30.93
N TYR A 11 -26.05 -7.64 -29.78
CA TYR A 11 -26.32 -8.96 -29.19
C TYR A 11 -27.32 -8.93 -28.02
N GLY A 12 -27.93 -7.76 -27.74
CA GLY A 12 -28.93 -7.62 -26.68
C GLY A 12 -28.39 -7.72 -25.25
N PHE A 13 -27.10 -7.44 -25.05
CA PHE A 13 -26.51 -7.41 -23.72
C PHE A 13 -26.68 -6.05 -23.03
N ASP A 14 -26.83 -6.10 -21.70
CA ASP A 14 -26.76 -4.92 -20.84
C ASP A 14 -25.30 -4.49 -20.67
N ALA A 15 -24.94 -3.39 -21.34
CA ALA A 15 -23.60 -2.81 -21.30
C ALA A 15 -23.18 -2.36 -19.89
N ALA A 16 -24.11 -1.83 -19.08
CA ALA A 16 -23.81 -1.37 -17.73
C ALA A 16 -23.50 -2.57 -16.82
N ARG A 17 -24.31 -3.62 -16.93
CA ARG A 17 -24.06 -4.88 -16.21
C ARG A 17 -22.73 -5.53 -16.64
N ILE A 18 -22.43 -5.60 -17.93
CA ILE A 18 -21.14 -6.13 -18.41
C ILE A 18 -19.97 -5.30 -17.88
N ALA A 19 -20.08 -3.97 -17.92
CA ALA A 19 -19.04 -3.09 -17.40
C ALA A 19 -18.79 -3.33 -15.92
N HIS A 20 -19.85 -3.44 -15.11
CA HIS A 20 -19.76 -3.70 -13.67
C HIS A 20 -19.17 -5.08 -13.37
N VAL A 21 -19.67 -6.15 -14.00
CA VAL A 21 -19.12 -7.50 -13.85
C VAL A 21 -17.65 -7.56 -14.27
N GLY A 22 -17.28 -6.83 -15.34
CA GLY A 22 -15.91 -6.75 -15.84
C GLY A 22 -14.92 -6.07 -14.88
N LEU A 23 -15.38 -5.38 -13.83
CA LEU A 23 -14.51 -4.83 -12.80
C LEU A 23 -13.87 -5.91 -11.93
N CYS A 24 -14.44 -7.12 -11.93
CA CYS A 24 -14.02 -8.26 -11.11
C CYS A 24 -13.82 -7.82 -9.66
N LEU A 25 -14.90 -7.32 -9.05
CA LEU A 25 -14.92 -6.88 -7.65
C LEU A 25 -14.80 -8.10 -6.74
N ASP A 26 -14.09 -7.91 -5.64
CA ASP A 26 -14.01 -8.88 -4.55
C ASP A 26 -15.30 -8.82 -3.72
N ASP A 27 -15.73 -9.98 -3.23
CA ASP A 27 -16.89 -10.10 -2.34
C ASP A 27 -16.53 -9.59 -0.94
N PRO A 28 -17.15 -8.50 -0.44
CA PRO A 28 -16.84 -7.95 0.88
C PRO A 28 -17.20 -8.90 2.03
N ASP A 29 -18.08 -9.88 1.80
CA ASP A 29 -18.49 -10.86 2.81
C ASP A 29 -17.51 -12.06 2.88
N ALA A 30 -16.51 -12.11 2.00
CA ALA A 30 -15.49 -13.15 2.03
C ALA A 30 -14.63 -13.08 3.32
N PRO A 31 -14.03 -14.20 3.76
CA PRO A 31 -13.18 -14.21 4.95
C PRO A 31 -12.04 -13.18 4.87
N ALA A 32 -11.78 -12.47 5.97
CA ALA A 32 -10.75 -11.43 6.02
C ALA A 32 -9.35 -11.91 5.55
N ALA A 33 -8.98 -13.15 5.87
CA ALA A 33 -7.71 -13.73 5.41
C ALA A 33 -7.65 -13.92 3.88
N HIS A 34 -8.78 -14.22 3.24
CA HIS A 34 -8.89 -14.30 1.78
C HIS A 34 -8.72 -12.92 1.15
N LEU A 35 -9.46 -11.93 1.64
CA LEU A 35 -9.38 -10.53 1.20
C LEU A 35 -7.97 -9.95 1.40
N ALA A 36 -7.35 -10.26 2.54
CA ALA A 36 -5.97 -9.85 2.85
C ALA A 36 -4.94 -10.41 1.88
N ALA A 37 -5.18 -11.55 1.24
CA ALA A 37 -4.25 -12.18 0.29
C ALA A 37 -4.38 -11.66 -1.15
N GLY A 38 -5.42 -10.85 -1.43
CA GLY A 38 -5.73 -10.34 -2.76
C GLY A 38 -4.54 -9.65 -3.44
N GLY A 39 -4.22 -10.09 -4.66
CA GLY A 39 -3.23 -9.43 -5.50
C GLY A 39 -1.80 -9.39 -4.94
N PHE A 40 -1.46 -10.27 -3.99
CA PHE A 40 -0.19 -10.27 -3.27
C PHE A 40 1.04 -10.16 -4.19
N LYS A 41 1.93 -9.23 -3.84
CA LYS A 41 3.26 -9.09 -4.45
C LYS A 41 4.28 -8.74 -3.38
N ARG A 42 5.50 -9.24 -3.58
CA ARG A 42 6.68 -8.89 -2.81
C ARG A 42 7.68 -8.20 -3.71
N TYR A 43 8.33 -7.16 -3.20
CA TYR A 43 9.41 -6.45 -3.89
C TYR A 43 10.35 -5.81 -2.87
N ALA A 44 11.59 -5.57 -3.30
CA ALA A 44 12.58 -4.86 -2.50
C ALA A 44 12.68 -3.42 -3.00
N VAL A 45 12.74 -2.47 -2.08
CA VAL A 45 13.00 -1.06 -2.38
C VAL A 45 14.09 -0.59 -1.44
N ASP A 46 15.23 -0.22 -2.00
CA ASP A 46 16.39 0.25 -1.27
C ASP A 46 16.74 -0.60 -0.04
N GLY A 47 16.79 -1.93 -0.19
CA GLY A 47 17.10 -2.85 0.91
C GLY A 47 15.96 -3.16 1.88
N ALA A 48 14.83 -2.44 1.84
CA ALA A 48 13.63 -2.78 2.58
C ALA A 48 12.79 -3.83 1.84
N THR A 49 12.28 -4.83 2.56
CA THR A 49 11.36 -5.84 2.02
C THR A 49 9.93 -5.36 2.15
N ILE A 50 9.25 -5.19 1.01
CA ILE A 50 7.88 -4.67 0.96
C ILE A 50 6.95 -5.75 0.42
N ALA A 51 5.82 -5.93 1.10
CA ALA A 51 4.68 -6.69 0.60
C ALA A 51 3.56 -5.73 0.20
N SER A 52 2.78 -6.07 -0.82
CA SER A 52 1.54 -5.36 -1.11
C SER A 52 0.41 -6.26 -1.57
N THR A 53 -0.80 -5.89 -1.14
CA THR A 53 -2.06 -6.55 -1.46
C THR A 53 -3.12 -5.50 -1.76
N TYR A 54 -4.23 -5.92 -2.37
CA TYR A 54 -5.36 -5.03 -2.60
C TYR A 54 -6.68 -5.77 -2.55
N VAL A 55 -7.75 -5.01 -2.31
CA VAL A 55 -9.14 -5.40 -2.52
C VAL A 55 -9.77 -4.39 -3.48
N LYS A 56 -10.52 -4.87 -4.48
CA LYS A 56 -11.34 -4.05 -5.37
C LYS A 56 -12.80 -4.23 -4.99
N THR A 57 -13.47 -3.18 -4.52
CA THR A 57 -14.89 -3.26 -4.14
C THR A 57 -15.56 -1.92 -4.38
N ASP A 58 -16.85 -1.92 -4.70
CA ASP A 58 -17.68 -0.71 -4.79
C ASP A 58 -18.43 -0.39 -3.49
N SER A 59 -18.16 -1.18 -2.43
CA SER A 59 -18.77 -1.03 -1.09
C SER A 59 -17.70 -1.15 0.01
N PRO A 60 -16.69 -0.26 0.03
CA PRO A 60 -15.55 -0.36 0.94
C PRO A 60 -15.93 -0.36 2.42
N GLU A 61 -17.03 0.29 2.79
CA GLU A 61 -17.58 0.33 4.15
C GLU A 61 -18.08 -1.02 4.67
N ARG A 62 -18.35 -1.99 3.79
CA ARG A 62 -18.76 -3.34 4.17
C ARG A 62 -17.60 -4.26 4.49
N LEU A 63 -16.36 -3.86 4.15
CA LEU A 63 -15.20 -4.71 4.37
C LEU A 63 -14.95 -4.92 5.86
N PRO A 64 -14.55 -6.13 6.29
CA PRO A 64 -14.10 -6.40 7.65
C PRO A 64 -12.67 -5.85 7.85
N LEU A 65 -12.50 -4.53 7.71
CA LEU A 65 -11.22 -3.86 7.56
C LEU A 65 -10.27 -4.12 8.73
N ASP A 66 -10.76 -4.04 9.97
CA ASP A 66 -9.93 -4.30 11.15
C ASP A 66 -9.39 -5.73 11.19
N ALA A 67 -10.19 -6.71 10.78
CA ALA A 67 -9.78 -8.10 10.70
C ALA A 67 -8.75 -8.29 9.58
N ILE A 68 -8.95 -7.67 8.41
CA ILE A 68 -7.98 -7.67 7.30
C ILE A 68 -6.65 -7.08 7.76
N LEU A 69 -6.66 -5.88 8.34
CA LEU A 69 -5.46 -5.20 8.84
C LEU A 69 -4.77 -5.99 9.95
N SER A 70 -5.52 -6.71 10.79
CA SER A 70 -4.96 -7.64 11.78
C SER A 70 -4.22 -8.80 11.11
N CYS A 71 -4.82 -9.47 10.12
CA CYS A 71 -4.18 -10.54 9.36
C CYS A 71 -2.89 -10.06 8.69
N LEU A 72 -2.92 -8.86 8.10
CA LEU A 72 -1.77 -8.28 7.41
C LEU A 72 -0.64 -7.91 8.37
N ARG A 73 -0.94 -7.36 9.55
CA ARG A 73 0.07 -7.09 10.60
C ARG A 73 0.76 -8.38 11.06
N GLN A 74 -0.01 -9.40 11.39
CA GLN A 74 0.53 -10.70 11.82
C GLN A 74 1.42 -11.31 10.74
N ARG A 75 0.97 -11.27 9.47
CA ARG A 75 1.73 -11.79 8.34
C ARG A 75 2.99 -10.98 8.05
N ARG A 76 2.93 -9.64 8.18
CA ARG A 76 4.10 -8.75 8.07
C ARG A 76 5.18 -9.16 9.06
N GLU A 77 4.81 -9.38 10.31
CA GLU A 77 5.72 -9.76 11.39
C GLU A 77 6.28 -11.17 11.20
N ALA A 78 5.41 -12.15 10.95
CA ALA A 78 5.81 -13.55 10.76
C ALA A 78 6.74 -13.76 9.57
N GLU A 79 6.53 -13.03 8.46
CA GLU A 79 7.36 -13.12 7.26
C GLU A 79 8.51 -12.10 7.21
N GLY A 80 8.64 -11.23 8.22
CA GLY A 80 9.75 -10.29 8.33
C GLY A 80 9.74 -9.14 7.31
N TYR A 81 8.56 -8.71 6.83
CA TYR A 81 8.48 -7.54 5.95
C TYR A 81 8.73 -6.23 6.72
N SER A 82 9.54 -5.35 6.15
CA SER A 82 9.74 -3.99 6.66
C SER A 82 8.44 -3.18 6.59
N LEU A 83 7.68 -3.35 5.50
CA LEU A 83 6.47 -2.59 5.19
C LEU A 83 5.43 -3.47 4.50
N TRP A 84 4.16 -3.31 4.86
CA TRP A 84 3.04 -3.85 4.09
C TRP A 84 2.18 -2.71 3.56
N ILE A 85 1.87 -2.75 2.26
CA ILE A 85 0.97 -1.80 1.61
C ILE A 85 -0.32 -2.52 1.22
N PHE A 86 -1.44 -2.06 1.75
CA PHE A 86 -2.76 -2.59 1.42
C PHE A 86 -3.60 -1.49 0.77
N ALA A 87 -4.13 -1.76 -0.42
CA ALA A 87 -5.00 -0.82 -1.13
C ALA A 87 -6.44 -1.32 -1.14
N VAL A 88 -7.38 -0.47 -0.74
CA VAL A 88 -8.80 -0.66 -1.00
C VAL A 88 -9.17 0.25 -2.16
N THR A 89 -9.52 -0.34 -3.29
CA THR A 89 -9.76 0.38 -4.54
C THR A 89 -11.23 0.30 -4.89
N ASP A 90 -11.86 1.47 -5.07
CA ASP A 90 -13.23 1.57 -5.58
C ASP A 90 -13.19 1.98 -7.05
N PRO A 91 -13.32 1.03 -7.99
CA PRO A 91 -13.30 1.33 -9.41
C PRO A 91 -14.56 2.05 -9.91
N VAL A 92 -15.67 2.03 -9.16
CA VAL A 92 -16.93 2.71 -9.52
C VAL A 92 -16.81 4.21 -9.23
N HIS A 93 -16.39 4.56 -8.02
CA HIS A 93 -16.15 5.96 -7.61
C HIS A 93 -14.76 6.47 -7.96
N ARG A 94 -13.90 5.59 -8.47
CA ARG A 94 -12.51 5.85 -8.88
C ARG A 94 -11.61 6.31 -7.73
N THR A 95 -11.83 5.86 -6.50
CA THR A 95 -11.02 6.25 -5.34
C THR A 95 -10.12 5.11 -4.87
N THR A 96 -9.13 5.41 -4.04
CA THR A 96 -8.30 4.40 -3.36
C THR A 96 -7.95 4.86 -1.96
N ASP A 97 -8.21 4.00 -0.97
CA ASP A 97 -7.61 4.11 0.35
C ASP A 97 -6.36 3.24 0.44
N LEU A 98 -5.24 3.85 0.83
CA LEU A 98 -3.96 3.18 0.99
C LEU A 98 -3.63 3.05 2.47
N TYR A 99 -3.45 1.81 2.92
CA TYR A 99 -3.03 1.48 4.28
C TYR A 99 -1.57 1.06 4.27
N ARG A 100 -0.74 1.81 4.99
CA ARG A 100 0.67 1.54 5.18
C ARG A 100 0.88 0.97 6.57
N ILE A 101 1.37 -0.26 6.64
CA ILE A 101 1.52 -1.03 7.88
C ILE A 101 3.01 -1.28 8.12
N ASP A 102 3.54 -0.76 9.21
CA ASP A 102 4.92 -0.94 9.64
C ASP A 102 5.00 -1.38 11.12
N ARG A 103 6.15 -1.18 11.77
CA ARG A 103 6.35 -1.49 13.19
C ARG A 103 5.71 -0.48 14.14
N THR A 104 5.45 0.73 13.66
CA THR A 104 4.89 1.84 14.43
C THR A 104 3.36 1.83 14.43
N GLY A 105 2.75 1.21 13.42
CA GLY A 105 1.31 1.05 13.35
C GLY A 105 0.80 1.00 11.92
N THR A 106 -0.40 1.55 11.72
CA THR A 106 -1.05 1.65 10.41
C THR A 106 -1.39 3.11 10.12
N LEU A 107 -0.94 3.62 8.98
CA LEU A 107 -1.31 4.92 8.44
C LEU A 107 -2.25 4.73 7.27
N ARG A 108 -3.35 5.50 7.22
CA ARG A 108 -4.27 5.56 6.08
C ARG A 108 -4.06 6.84 5.29
N GLU A 109 -4.07 6.73 3.97
CA GLU A 109 -4.10 7.85 3.03
C GLU A 109 -5.26 7.64 2.04
N HIS A 110 -6.01 8.71 1.75
CA HIS A 110 -7.10 8.68 0.78
C HIS A 110 -6.68 9.33 -0.54
N TYR A 111 -7.12 8.74 -1.66
CA TYR A 111 -6.88 9.24 -3.01
C TYR A 111 -8.20 9.33 -3.78
N ASP A 112 -8.46 10.48 -4.39
CA ASP A 112 -9.60 10.72 -5.29
C ASP A 112 -9.37 10.13 -6.71
N HIS A 113 -8.43 9.21 -6.84
CA HIS A 113 -8.10 8.49 -8.06
C HIS A 113 -7.63 7.06 -7.77
N ILE A 114 -7.67 6.19 -8.79
CA ILE A 114 -7.15 4.83 -8.71
C ILE A 114 -5.63 4.86 -8.71
N VAL A 115 -5.02 4.40 -7.61
CA VAL A 115 -3.56 4.41 -7.46
C VAL A 115 -2.94 3.16 -8.08
N SER A 116 -1.97 3.35 -8.95
CA SER A 116 -1.19 2.26 -9.54
C SER A 116 -0.06 1.80 -8.63
N ARG A 117 -0.01 0.49 -8.33
CA ARG A 117 1.10 -0.12 -7.59
C ARG A 117 2.48 0.20 -8.17
N THR A 118 2.67 0.04 -9.47
CA THR A 118 4.00 0.19 -10.09
C THR A 118 4.32 1.64 -10.41
N LYS A 119 3.33 2.44 -10.84
CA LYS A 119 3.59 3.81 -11.28
C LYS A 119 3.60 4.82 -10.14
N GLU A 120 2.92 4.52 -9.02
CA GLU A 120 2.72 5.49 -7.95
C GLU A 120 3.19 4.96 -6.60
N ILE A 121 2.70 3.79 -6.15
CA ILE A 121 3.04 3.25 -4.83
C ILE A 121 4.54 2.97 -4.71
N GLN A 122 5.10 2.17 -5.63
CA GLN A 122 6.52 1.78 -5.59
C GLN A 122 7.46 3.01 -5.61
N PRO A 123 7.35 3.96 -6.55
CA PRO A 123 8.19 5.16 -6.55
C PRO A 123 8.02 6.03 -5.29
N ARG A 124 6.80 6.12 -4.74
CA ARG A 124 6.55 6.83 -3.48
C ARG A 124 7.28 6.17 -2.31
N MET A 125 7.22 4.84 -2.21
CA MET A 125 7.92 4.09 -1.16
C MET A 125 9.44 4.28 -1.24
N SER A 126 10.02 4.28 -2.45
CA SER A 126 11.45 4.59 -2.65
C SER A 126 11.82 5.96 -2.09
N ARG A 127 11.06 7.00 -2.45
CA ARG A 127 11.31 8.36 -1.94
C ARG A 127 11.20 8.42 -0.41
N MET A 128 10.15 7.84 0.16
CA MET A 128 9.94 7.84 1.61
C MET A 128 11.10 7.17 2.36
N LEU A 129 11.56 5.99 1.90
CA LEU A 129 12.67 5.27 2.52
C LEU A 129 14.01 5.98 2.33
N ALA A 130 14.22 6.66 1.19
CA ALA A 130 15.38 7.51 0.98
C ALA A 130 15.42 8.70 1.97
N HIS A 131 14.27 9.36 2.21
CA HIS A 131 14.17 10.46 3.17
C HIS A 131 14.44 10.01 4.61
N ALA A 132 13.86 8.89 5.05
CA ALA A 132 14.06 8.36 6.41
C ALA A 132 15.56 8.11 6.72
N ARG A 133 16.32 7.56 5.76
CA ARG A 133 17.78 7.37 5.92
C ARG A 133 18.57 8.68 5.97
N GLY A 134 18.16 9.67 5.19
CA GLY A 134 18.77 11.00 5.23
C GLY A 134 18.61 11.67 6.59
N GLU A 135 17.44 11.51 7.22
CA GLU A 135 17.18 12.02 8.57
C GLU A 135 17.98 11.28 9.65
N GLU A 136 18.08 9.95 9.57
CA GLU A 136 18.93 9.15 10.47
C GLU A 136 20.41 9.53 10.37
N THR A 137 20.93 9.73 9.14
CA THR A 137 22.34 10.13 8.93
C THR A 137 22.63 11.53 9.50
N THR A 138 21.66 12.45 9.43
CA THR A 138 21.81 13.82 9.95
C THR A 138 21.73 13.87 11.47
N ALA A 139 20.94 12.99 12.09
CA ALA A 139 20.85 12.85 13.54
C ALA A 139 22.12 12.23 14.15
N GLU A 140 22.70 11.21 13.51
CA GLU A 140 23.96 10.60 13.96
C GLU A 140 25.14 11.57 13.86
N THR A 141 25.19 12.41 12.81
CA THR A 141 26.26 13.40 12.65
C THR A 141 26.23 14.50 13.72
N LYS A 142 25.05 14.85 14.27
CA LYS A 142 24.92 15.86 15.33
C LYS A 142 25.34 15.36 16.71
N THR A 143 25.45 14.05 16.92
CA THR A 143 25.81 13.48 18.23
C THR A 143 27.31 13.15 18.35
N GLY A 144 28.09 13.38 17.28
CA GLY A 144 29.51 13.02 17.19
C GLY A 144 30.54 14.15 17.27
N VAL A 145 30.13 15.39 17.57
CA VAL A 145 31.07 16.54 17.67
C VAL A 145 31.03 17.18 19.06
N SER A 146 31.63 16.49 20.03
CA SER A 146 32.29 17.02 21.23
C SER A 146 32.99 15.82 21.89
N ALA A 147 34.30 15.67 21.89
CA ALA A 147 35.30 16.65 22.27
C ALA A 147 36.62 16.40 21.51
N GLY A 148 37.21 17.49 21.00
CA GLY A 148 38.62 17.54 20.68
C GLY A 148 39.32 18.47 21.68
N THR A 149 40.34 17.91 22.36
CA THR A 149 41.73 18.41 22.54
C THR A 149 41.94 19.83 23.12
N SER A 150 42.90 20.15 23.99
CA SER A 150 44.10 19.53 24.59
C SER A 150 44.51 20.42 25.79
N ALA A 151 45.35 19.92 26.71
CA ALA A 151 46.56 20.65 27.14
C ALA A 151 47.42 19.79 28.09
N GLU A 152 48.66 19.59 27.66
CA GLU A 152 49.82 19.22 28.47
C GLU A 152 50.01 20.20 29.65
N ASN A 153 50.50 19.73 30.79
CA ASN A 153 51.80 20.17 31.32
C ASN A 153 52.20 19.42 32.59
N SER A 154 53.50 19.13 32.62
CA SER A 154 54.32 18.53 33.67
C SER A 154 54.20 19.21 35.04
N ASP A 155 54.15 18.42 36.11
CA ASP A 155 55.25 18.18 37.07
C ASP A 155 54.89 17.03 38.03
#